data_AF-A0A1D2QMX1-F1
#
_entry.id   AF-A0A1D2QMX1-F1
#
_cell.length_a   1.000
_cell.length_b   1.000
_cell.length_c   1.000
_cell.angle_alpha   90.00
_cell.angle_beta   90.00
_cell.angle_gamma   90.00
#
_symmetry.space_group_name_H-M   'P 1'
#
loop_
_entity.id
_entity.type
_entity.pdbx_description
1 polymer ?
#
loop_
_entity_poly.entity_id
_entity_poly.type
_entity_poly.pdbx_seq_one_letter_code
_entity_poly.pdbx_strand_id
1 'polypeptide(L)'
;MEFGITIVTKDMGRKLPRHEAAVNLTQFLFTVLPHQTFGSDNVSPVPADIDLRNLFNVQVDKSKKVAFWGAAFEQQITIPVPIEPSPIPQQLFWAENIDNDTSTNDYQELEG
;
A
#
# COMPACT_ATOMS: atom_id res chain seq x y z
N MET A 1 -1.78 13.56 -3.12
CA MET A 1 -1.88 12.51 -4.15
C MET A 1 -3.29 11.97 -4.10
N GLU A 2 -3.93 11.76 -5.24
CA GLU A 2 -5.30 11.23 -5.32
C GLU A 2 -5.27 9.71 -5.44
N PHE A 3 -6.11 9.04 -4.66
CA PHE A 3 -6.24 7.59 -4.63
C PHE A 3 -7.67 7.18 -4.92
N GLY A 4 -7.82 6.15 -5.74
CA GLY A 4 -9.11 5.55 -6.07
C GLY A 4 -9.20 4.09 -5.58
N ILE A 5 -10.34 3.73 -4.97
CA ILE A 5 -10.69 2.35 -4.63
C ILE A 5 -11.92 1.97 -5.44
N THR A 6 -11.86 0.82 -6.11
CA THR A 6 -13.04 0.23 -6.76
C THR A 6 -13.51 -0.95 -5.93
N ILE A 7 -14.78 -0.94 -5.53
CA ILE A 7 -15.43 -2.01 -4.80
C ILE A 7 -16.27 -2.81 -5.79
N VAL A 8 -15.95 -4.10 -5.90
CA VAL A 8 -16.67 -5.04 -6.78
C VAL A 8 -17.15 -6.21 -5.96
N THR A 9 -18.46 -6.42 -5.95
CA THR A 9 -19.06 -7.52 -5.18
C THR A 9 -19.95 -8.38 -6.05
N LYS A 10 -20.01 -9.66 -5.69
CA LYS A 10 -20.92 -10.67 -6.27
C LYS A 10 -21.85 -11.19 -5.18
N ASP A 11 -22.92 -11.86 -5.58
CA ASP A 11 -23.81 -12.51 -4.62
C ASP A 11 -23.04 -13.61 -3.88
N MET A 12 -22.95 -13.50 -2.55
CA MET A 12 -22.26 -14.47 -1.70
C MET A 12 -23.27 -15.45 -1.12
N GLY A 13 -23.71 -16.37 -1.98
CA GLY A 13 -24.74 -17.35 -1.64
C GLY A 13 -26.11 -16.71 -1.42
N ARG A 14 -26.96 -17.35 -0.60
CA ARG A 14 -28.34 -16.87 -0.33
C ARG A 14 -28.42 -15.78 0.74
N LYS A 15 -27.35 -15.56 1.51
CA LYS A 15 -27.40 -14.78 2.75
C LYS A 15 -26.95 -13.33 2.57
N LEU A 16 -26.17 -13.03 1.53
CA LEU A 16 -25.62 -11.69 1.33
C LEU A 16 -25.69 -11.31 -0.16
N PRO A 17 -26.71 -10.53 -0.56
CA PRO A 17 -26.81 -9.97 -1.90
C PRO A 17 -25.64 -9.04 -2.21
N ARG A 18 -25.20 -9.00 -3.47
CA ARG A 18 -24.07 -8.18 -3.92
C ARG A 18 -24.16 -6.71 -3.56
N HIS A 19 -25.36 -6.12 -3.66
CA HIS A 19 -25.56 -4.70 -3.37
C HIS A 19 -25.38 -4.41 -1.87
N GLU A 20 -25.87 -5.31 -1.01
CA GLU A 20 -25.70 -5.22 0.44
C GLU A 20 -24.22 -5.41 0.82
N ALA A 21 -23.55 -6.40 0.21
CA ALA A 21 -22.11 -6.56 0.37
C ALA A 21 -21.33 -5.30 -0.03
N ALA A 22 -21.70 -4.65 -1.14
CA ALA A 22 -21.03 -3.44 -1.60
C ALA A 22 -21.21 -2.28 -0.62
N VAL A 23 -22.43 -2.09 -0.11
CA VAL A 23 -22.72 -1.06 0.90
C VAL A 23 -21.94 -1.33 2.19
N ASN A 24 -21.91 -2.57 2.67
CA ASN A 24 -21.18 -2.92 3.88
C ASN A 24 -19.67 -2.65 3.75
N LEU A 25 -19.07 -3.00 2.61
CA LEU A 25 -17.66 -2.69 2.32
C LEU A 25 -17.41 -1.19 2.19
N THR A 26 -18.34 -0.46 1.58
CA THR A 26 -18.27 1.00 1.45
C THR A 26 -18.29 1.67 2.83
N GLN A 27 -19.19 1.23 3.71
CA GLN A 27 -19.29 1.74 5.08
C GLN A 27 -18.07 1.38 5.93
N PHE A 28 -17.53 0.17 5.74
CA PHE A 28 -16.26 -0.22 6.37
C PHE A 28 -15.13 0.70 5.95
N LEU A 29 -14.96 0.95 4.64
CA LEU A 29 -13.93 1.85 4.13
C LEU A 29 -14.09 3.27 4.66
N PHE A 30 -15.31 3.80 4.68
CA PHE A 30 -15.60 5.12 5.26
C PHE A 30 -15.15 5.24 6.72
N THR A 31 -15.32 4.17 7.50
CA THR A 31 -14.99 4.15 8.93
C THR A 31 -13.49 3.96 9.17
N VAL A 32 -12.83 3.14 8.34
CA VAL A 32 -11.44 2.73 8.58
C VAL A 32 -10.44 3.70 7.98
N LEU A 33 -10.69 4.19 6.75
CA LEU A 33 -9.73 4.98 5.98
C LEU A 33 -9.22 6.22 6.73
N PRO A 34 -10.05 7.03 7.42
CA PRO A 34 -9.58 8.26 8.07
C PRO A 34 -8.44 8.09 9.08
N HIS A 35 -8.23 6.86 9.55
CA HIS A 35 -7.20 6.52 10.53
C HIS A 35 -6.00 5.78 9.92
N GLN A 36 -5.94 5.63 8.59
CA GLN A 36 -4.91 4.85 7.92
C GLN A 36 -3.75 5.71 7.43
N THR A 37 -2.54 5.31 7.83
CA THR A 37 -1.26 5.71 7.21
C THR A 37 -0.60 4.55 6.44
N PHE A 38 -1.28 3.39 6.40
CA PHE A 38 -0.80 2.16 5.76
C PHE A 38 0.58 1.69 6.26
N GLY A 39 0.94 2.03 7.51
CA GLY A 39 2.21 1.63 8.12
C GLY A 39 3.43 2.43 7.64
N SER A 40 3.21 3.59 7.02
CA SER A 40 4.28 4.48 6.57
C SER A 40 4.28 5.78 7.37
N ASP A 41 5.45 6.14 7.93
CA ASP A 41 5.64 7.41 8.63
C ASP A 41 5.64 8.63 7.67
N ASN A 42 5.80 8.37 6.38
CA ASN A 42 5.86 9.38 5.32
C ASN A 42 4.48 9.73 4.75
N VAL A 43 3.40 9.17 5.29
CA VAL A 43 2.05 9.29 4.76
C VAL A 43 1.13 9.87 5.84
N SER A 44 0.42 10.95 5.50
CA SER A 44 -0.58 11.52 6.41
C SER A 44 -1.75 10.55 6.63
N PRO A 45 -2.52 10.66 7.72
CA PRO A 45 -3.84 10.05 7.77
C PRO A 45 -4.70 10.46 6.57
N VAL A 46 -5.59 9.57 6.13
CA VAL A 46 -6.58 9.92 5.10
C VAL A 46 -7.54 10.98 5.68
N PRO A 47 -7.84 12.06 4.96
CA PRO A 47 -8.82 13.04 5.38
C PRO A 47 -10.25 12.47 5.32
N ALA A 48 -11.18 13.11 6.04
CA ALA A 48 -12.55 12.62 6.18
C ALA A 48 -13.43 12.85 4.93
N ASP A 49 -12.94 13.61 3.94
CA ASP A 49 -13.59 13.94 2.68
C ASP A 49 -13.43 12.84 1.62
N ILE A 50 -13.79 11.61 1.99
CA ILE A 50 -13.78 10.46 1.08
C ILE A 50 -15.03 10.50 0.20
N ASP A 51 -14.85 10.63 -1.10
CA ASP A 51 -15.94 10.60 -2.08
C ASP A 51 -16.34 9.15 -2.37
N LEU A 52 -17.52 8.75 -1.88
CA LEU A 52 -18.07 7.40 -2.07
C LEU A 52 -19.28 7.45 -3.01
N ARG A 53 -19.19 6.78 -4.15
CA ARG A 53 -20.23 6.79 -5.19
C ARG A 53 -20.63 5.39 -5.61
N ASN A 54 -21.94 5.21 -5.79
CA ASN A 54 -22.47 4.06 -6.49
C ASN A 54 -22.24 4.22 -8.00
N LEU A 55 -21.48 3.30 -8.59
CA LEU A 55 -21.14 3.29 -10.01
C LEU A 55 -22.06 2.32 -10.76
N PHE A 56 -23.34 2.33 -10.41
CA PHE A 56 -24.33 1.41 -10.95
C PHE A 56 -24.37 1.47 -12.47
N ASN A 57 -24.22 0.31 -13.08
CA ASN A 57 -24.37 0.12 -14.51
C ASN A 57 -25.33 -1.05 -14.76
N VAL A 58 -26.50 -0.75 -15.32
CA VAL A 58 -27.58 -1.72 -15.59
C VAL A 58 -27.09 -2.90 -16.42
N GLN A 59 -26.25 -2.66 -17.42
CA GLN A 59 -25.75 -3.70 -18.31
C GLN A 59 -24.82 -4.65 -17.56
N VAL A 60 -23.94 -4.09 -16.74
CA VAL A 60 -22.98 -4.85 -15.93
C VAL A 60 -23.69 -5.64 -14.83
N ASP A 61 -24.67 -5.03 -14.15
CA ASP A 61 -25.46 -5.69 -13.12
C ASP A 61 -26.21 -6.91 -13.68
N LYS A 62 -26.84 -6.76 -14.86
CA LYS A 62 -27.56 -7.87 -15.51
C LYS A 62 -26.66 -8.96 -16.07
N SER A 63 -25.58 -8.57 -16.76
CA SER A 63 -24.71 -9.52 -17.49
C SER A 63 -23.70 -10.21 -16.58
N LYS A 64 -23.12 -9.49 -15.63
CA LYS A 64 -22.03 -9.97 -14.77
C LYS A 64 -22.47 -10.23 -13.33
N LYS A 65 -23.70 -9.84 -12.94
CA LYS A 65 -24.25 -10.01 -11.58
C LYS A 65 -23.30 -9.48 -10.51
N VAL A 66 -22.82 -8.26 -10.73
CA VAL A 66 -21.86 -7.57 -9.85
C VAL A 66 -22.37 -6.18 -9.51
N ALA A 67 -22.12 -5.73 -8.28
CA ALA A 67 -22.32 -4.36 -7.87
C ALA A 67 -20.98 -3.62 -7.88
N PHE A 68 -21.02 -2.34 -8.27
CA PHE A 68 -19.85 -1.48 -8.44
C PHE A 68 -20.01 -0.20 -7.64
N TRP A 69 -19.00 0.09 -6.83
CA TRP A 69 -18.87 1.35 -6.10
C TRP A 69 -17.44 1.88 -6.26
N GLY A 70 -17.29 3.19 -6.19
CA GLY A 70 -16.02 3.89 -6.21
C GLY A 70 -15.82 4.68 -4.91
N ALA A 71 -14.60 4.69 -4.41
CA ALA A 71 -14.12 5.63 -3.42
C ALA A 71 -12.97 6.44 -4.00
N ALA A 72 -12.93 7.73 -3.72
CA ALA A 72 -11.77 8.58 -4.02
C ALA A 72 -11.42 9.43 -2.79
N PHE A 73 -10.13 9.62 -2.55
CA PHE A 73 -9.64 10.49 -1.47
C PHE A 73 -8.27 11.05 -1.82
N GLU A 74 -7.92 12.17 -1.20
CA GLU A 74 -6.58 12.74 -1.29
C GLU A 74 -5.77 12.38 -0.06
N GLN A 75 -4.48 12.10 -0.22
CA GLN A 75 -3.57 11.87 0.91
C GLN A 75 -2.24 12.56 0.66
N GLN A 76 -1.64 13.12 1.72
CA GLN A 76 -0.32 13.74 1.63
C GLN A 76 0.76 12.67 1.80
N ILE A 77 1.76 12.73 0.92
CA ILE A 77 2.92 11.86 0.94
C ILE A 77 4.15 12.74 0.97
N THR A 78 4.94 12.59 2.02
CA THR A 78 6.25 13.22 2.13
C THR A 78 7.25 12.30 1.47
N ILE A 79 7.84 12.72 0.35
CA ILE A 79 8.93 11.96 -0.27
C ILE A 79 10.20 12.35 0.49
N PRO A 80 10.84 11.42 1.24
CA PRO A 80 12.10 11.74 1.89
C PRO A 80 13.12 12.06 0.80
N VAL A 81 13.67 13.27 0.86
CA VAL A 81 14.88 13.59 0.09
C VAL A 81 15.99 12.72 0.68
N PRO A 82 16.79 12.01 -0.12
CA PRO A 82 17.95 11.31 0.39
C PRO A 82 18.88 12.35 1.04
N ILE A 83 18.92 12.38 2.37
CA ILE A 83 19.89 13.16 3.11
C ILE A 83 20.98 12.17 3.53
N GLU A 84 22.17 12.46 3.02
CA GLU A 84 23.45 11.79 3.21
C GLU A 84 23.80 10.69 2.17
N PRO A 85 24.92 10.87 1.43
CA PRO A 85 25.60 9.70 0.90
C PRO A 85 25.93 8.80 2.10
N SER A 86 25.65 7.50 1.98
CA SER A 86 26.05 6.51 2.99
C SER A 86 27.47 6.84 3.47
N PRO A 87 27.72 6.95 4.79
CA PRO A 87 29.05 7.24 5.29
C PRO A 87 29.98 6.23 4.63
N ILE A 88 30.96 6.74 3.88
CA ILE A 88 31.99 5.89 3.30
C ILE A 88 32.56 5.08 4.47
N PRO A 89 32.55 3.74 4.41
CA PRO A 89 33.12 2.93 5.47
C PRO A 89 34.50 3.46 5.78
N GLN A 90 34.76 3.85 7.04
CA GLN A 90 36.07 4.38 7.43
C GLN A 90 37.20 3.37 7.19
N GLN A 91 36.83 2.09 7.07
CA GLN A 91 37.72 0.99 6.80
C GLN A 91 37.10 0.13 5.70
N LEU A 92 37.80 0.04 4.58
CA LEU A 92 37.50 -0.93 3.53
C LEU A 92 38.44 -2.12 3.73
N PHE A 93 37.92 -3.33 3.59
CA PHE A 93 38.72 -4.55 3.68
C PHE A 93 38.60 -5.33 2.37
N TRP A 94 39.72 -5.82 1.84
CA TRP A 94 39.69 -6.83 0.79
C TRP A 94 39.69 -8.21 1.42
N ALA A 95 38.85 -9.09 0.89
CA ALA A 95 38.98 -10.53 1.08
C ALA A 95 39.49 -11.13 -0.24
N GLU A 96 40.58 -11.89 -0.19
CA GLU A 96 41.15 -12.55 -1.38
C GLU A 96 40.34 -13.79 -1.81
N ASN A 97 39.46 -14.33 -0.95
CA ASN A 97 38.66 -15.52 -1.24
C ASN A 97 37.18 -15.36 -0.83
N ILE A 98 36.28 -15.68 -1.77
CA ILE A 98 34.81 -15.55 -1.62
C ILE A 98 34.23 -16.59 -0.63
N ASP A 99 34.96 -17.68 -0.35
CA ASP A 99 34.49 -18.82 0.44
C ASP A 99 34.98 -18.82 1.91
N ASN A 100 35.53 -17.71 2.41
CA ASN A 100 36.03 -17.66 3.80
C ASN A 100 34.89 -17.50 4.81
N ASP A 101 34.63 -18.58 5.55
CA ASP A 101 33.84 -18.58 6.79
C ASP A 101 34.54 -17.71 7.87
N THR A 102 33.73 -17.19 8.81
CA THR A 102 34.06 -16.42 10.01
C THR A 102 35.19 -16.98 10.90
N SER A 103 35.70 -18.17 10.59
CA SER A 103 36.79 -18.86 11.28
C SER A 103 38.20 -18.45 10.79
N THR A 104 38.34 -17.88 9.58
CA THR A 104 39.62 -17.40 9.04
C THR A 104 39.50 -15.91 8.72
N ASN A 105 39.97 -15.04 9.63
CA ASN A 105 39.84 -13.59 9.47
C ASN A 105 40.96 -13.05 8.56
N ASP A 106 40.82 -13.27 7.24
CA ASP A 106 41.81 -12.89 6.22
C ASP A 106 41.55 -11.49 5.62
N TYR A 107 40.73 -10.67 6.29
CA TYR A 107 40.44 -9.31 5.87
C TYR A 107 41.67 -8.43 6.09
N GLN A 108 42.24 -7.90 5.00
CA GLN A 108 43.29 -6.90 5.05
C GLN A 108 42.69 -5.50 4.85
N GLU A 109 43.07 -4.56 5.71
CA GLU A 109 42.70 -3.15 5.58
C GLU A 109 43.27 -2.61 4.26
N LEU A 110 42.44 -1.96 3.44
CA LEU A 110 42.91 -1.21 2.28
C LEU A 110 43.76 -0.04 2.78
N GLU A 111 45.08 -0.15 2.66
CA GLU A 111 45.93 1.04 2.74
C GLU A 111 45.55 1.98 1.59
N GLY A 112 45.30 3.26 1.92
CA GLY A 112 44.85 4.30 1.00
C GLY A 112 45.93 4.85 0.09
#